data_AF-A0A847M6Y4-F1
#
_entry.id   AF-A0A847M6Y4-F1
#
_cell.length_a   1.000
_cell.length_b   1.000
_cell.length_c   1.000
_cell.angle_alpha   90.00
_cell.angle_beta   90.00
_cell.angle_gamma   90.00
#
_symmetry.space_group_name_H-M   'P 1'
#
loop_
_entity.id
_entity.type
_entity.pdbx_description
1 polymer ?
#
loop_
_entity_poly.entity_id
_entity_poly.type
_entity_poly.pdbx_seq_one_letter_code
_entity_poly.pdbx_strand_id
1 'polypeptide(L)'
;MNTRSRWIATVAVAVSLLLLSVGMIVAQEAETQAEAGATTASPILKVGVVDLDIISEQYQELIAQQEQLRTWAQTRTRYIDQLRNYLFLSEQNFAEIAELLQISRDKWTDAQTSREEELRQVSEQKEKRFMDLQANTGRTPAEGDEFNSLSDTYEARHADITMRATAIEREYLEKRSETQVSLVTSVREIITEVAQADKYDLVVDRGMVFYCSEHVTDLTAVVLEKLNTPPEQ
;
A
#
# COMPACT_ATOMS: atom_id res chain seq x y z
N MET A 1 29.22 -17.82 -26.36
CA MET A 1 29.12 -16.50 -25.69
C MET A 1 27.71 -15.97 -25.92
N ASN A 2 26.80 -16.20 -24.99
CA ASN A 2 25.43 -15.68 -25.06
C ASN A 2 25.12 -14.98 -23.74
N THR A 3 25.12 -13.66 -23.77
CA THR A 3 24.74 -12.76 -22.68
C THR A 3 23.22 -12.77 -22.52
N ARG A 4 22.71 -13.67 -21.67
CA ARG A 4 21.31 -13.60 -21.22
C ARG A 4 21.17 -12.42 -20.26
N SER A 5 20.50 -11.40 -20.77
CA SER A 5 20.02 -10.20 -20.08
C SER A 5 19.28 -10.56 -18.79
N ARG A 6 19.80 -10.09 -17.65
CA ARG A 6 19.12 -10.11 -16.36
C ARG A 6 18.13 -8.94 -16.35
N TRP A 7 16.86 -9.22 -16.65
CA TRP A 7 15.77 -8.31 -16.33
C TRP A 7 15.51 -8.38 -14.83
N ILE A 8 16.24 -7.57 -14.06
CA ILE A 8 15.85 -7.23 -12.70
C ILE A 8 14.77 -6.16 -12.87
N ALA A 9 13.50 -6.57 -12.74
CA ALA A 9 12.40 -5.63 -12.61
C ALA A 9 12.53 -4.97 -11.23
N THR A 10 13.23 -3.84 -11.19
CA THR A 10 13.27 -2.95 -10.03
C THR A 10 11.86 -2.40 -9.88
N VAL A 11 11.07 -2.96 -8.95
CA VAL A 11 9.78 -2.39 -8.57
C VAL A 11 10.08 -1.11 -7.78
N ALA A 12 10.25 0.00 -8.49
CA ALA A 12 10.29 1.32 -7.90
C ALA A 12 8.88 1.66 -7.44
N VAL A 13 8.62 1.50 -6.14
CA VAL A 13 7.38 2.00 -5.51
C VAL A 13 7.50 3.51 -5.44
N ALA A 14 7.14 4.19 -6.54
CA ALA A 14 6.94 5.63 -6.54
C ALA A 14 5.62 5.92 -5.81
N VAL A 15 5.72 6.36 -4.56
CA VAL A 15 4.60 6.93 -3.81
C VAL A 15 4.28 8.29 -4.44
N SER A 16 3.47 8.27 -5.51
CA SER A 16 2.92 9.50 -6.08
C SER A 16 1.77 9.97 -5.19
N LEU A 17 1.95 11.11 -4.52
CA LEU A 17 0.85 11.92 -3.99
C LEU A 17 -0.01 12.34 -5.19
N LEU A 18 -1.19 11.74 -5.30
CA LEU A 18 -2.17 12.12 -6.32
C LEU A 18 -3.08 13.19 -5.72
N LEU A 19 -2.94 14.41 -6.25
CA LEU A 19 -3.85 15.53 -6.05
C LEU A 19 -5.28 15.11 -6.44
N LEU A 20 -6.19 15.15 -5.47
CA LEU A 20 -7.61 14.85 -5.64
C LEU A 20 -8.31 16.00 -6.38
N SER A 21 -8.62 15.81 -7.67
CA SER A 21 -9.55 16.68 -8.39
C SER A 21 -10.99 16.29 -8.04
N VAL A 22 -11.59 16.98 -7.07
CA VAL A 22 -13.02 16.89 -6.77
C VAL A 22 -13.81 17.59 -7.89
N GLY A 23 -14.54 16.81 -8.69
CA GLY A 23 -15.43 17.34 -9.71
C GLY A 23 -16.67 17.98 -9.09
N MET A 24 -16.84 19.29 -9.28
CA MET A 24 -18.09 20.01 -8.97
C MET A 24 -19.20 19.59 -9.96
N ILE A 25 -20.30 19.06 -9.42
CA ILE A 25 -21.58 18.99 -10.14
C ILE A 25 -22.26 20.34 -9.98
N VAL A 26 -22.31 21.13 -11.04
CA VAL A 26 -23.08 22.39 -11.08
C VAL A 26 -24.52 22.03 -11.48
N ALA A 27 -25.44 22.12 -10.52
CA ALA A 27 -26.87 22.18 -10.79
C ALA A 27 -27.23 23.62 -11.15
N GLN A 28 -27.64 23.84 -12.40
CA GLN A 28 -28.11 25.12 -12.90
C GLN A 28 -29.64 25.11 -12.87
N GLU A 29 -30.23 25.82 -11.91
CA GLU A 29 -31.63 26.24 -11.98
C GLU A 29 -31.68 27.75 -12.16
N ALA A 30 -32.39 28.15 -13.22
CA ALA A 30 -32.74 29.52 -13.50
C ALA A 30 -34.04 29.85 -12.78
N GLU A 31 -34.12 31.03 -12.16
CA GLU A 31 -35.33 31.83 -12.24
C GLU A 31 -35.06 33.31 -11.97
N THR A 32 -35.78 34.14 -12.72
CA THR A 32 -35.70 35.59 -12.74
C THR A 32 -36.77 36.15 -11.82
N GLN A 33 -36.44 37.08 -10.92
CA GLN A 33 -37.40 38.09 -10.49
C GLN A 33 -36.68 39.32 -9.92
N ALA A 34 -37.01 40.47 -10.50
CA ALA A 34 -36.62 41.79 -10.04
C ALA A 34 -37.67 42.30 -9.05
N GLU A 35 -37.24 42.87 -7.92
CA GLU A 35 -37.95 43.96 -7.25
C GLU A 35 -37.04 44.69 -6.23
N ALA A 36 -37.48 45.90 -5.88
CA ALA A 36 -36.68 47.02 -5.41
C ALA A 36 -36.27 46.97 -3.92
N GLY A 37 -35.11 47.56 -3.64
CA GLY A 37 -34.99 48.54 -2.55
C GLY A 37 -35.02 48.02 -1.12
N ALA A 38 -34.10 47.15 -0.75
CA ALA A 38 -33.60 47.06 0.61
C ALA A 38 -32.08 46.93 0.56
N THR A 39 -31.36 47.82 1.23
CA THR A 39 -29.94 47.59 1.56
C THR A 39 -29.88 46.51 2.63
N THR A 40 -30.24 45.29 2.28
CA THR A 40 -29.92 44.11 3.07
C THR A 40 -28.41 44.00 3.02
N ALA A 41 -27.75 44.30 4.12
CA ALA A 41 -26.35 43.94 4.32
C ALA A 41 -26.24 42.45 3.96
N SER A 42 -25.58 42.15 2.84
CA SER A 42 -25.34 40.76 2.45
C SER A 42 -24.71 40.07 3.65
N PRO A 43 -25.22 38.89 4.08
CA PRO A 43 -24.62 38.16 5.18
C PRO A 43 -23.14 38.00 4.86
N ILE A 44 -22.28 38.48 5.76
CA ILE A 44 -20.83 38.39 5.59
C ILE A 44 -20.49 36.91 5.74
N LEU A 45 -20.24 36.25 4.61
CA LEU A 45 -19.83 34.86 4.55
C LEU A 45 -18.51 34.70 5.32
N LYS A 46 -18.52 33.91 6.40
CA LYS A 46 -17.30 33.62 7.16
C LYS A 46 -16.56 32.46 6.49
N VAL A 47 -15.48 32.78 5.80
CA VAL A 47 -14.65 31.81 5.08
C VAL A 47 -13.38 31.49 5.88
N GLY A 48 -13.06 30.21 6.00
CA GLY A 48 -11.78 29.71 6.47
C GLY A 48 -11.00 29.04 5.34
N VAL A 49 -9.68 28.95 5.50
CA VAL A 49 -8.82 28.13 4.63
C VAL A 49 -8.12 27.06 5.44
N VAL A 50 -7.84 25.92 4.81
CA VAL A 50 -7.10 24.82 5.41
C VAL A 50 -6.09 24.28 4.42
N ASP A 51 -4.86 24.06 4.85
CA ASP A 51 -3.82 23.48 4.02
C ASP A 51 -3.79 21.96 4.22
N LEU A 52 -4.36 21.24 3.24
CA LEU A 52 -4.45 19.78 3.28
C LEU A 52 -3.09 19.10 3.07
N ASP A 53 -2.15 19.76 2.38
CA ASP A 53 -0.80 19.24 2.18
C ASP A 53 -0.04 19.25 3.52
N ILE A 54 -0.10 20.37 4.25
CA ILE A 54 0.47 20.48 5.60
C ILE A 54 -0.18 19.47 6.55
N ILE A 55 -1.50 19.28 6.49
CA ILE A 55 -2.18 18.26 7.30
C ILE A 55 -1.66 16.86 6.97
N SER A 56 -1.54 16.53 5.68
CA SER A 56 -1.02 15.23 5.24
C SER A 56 0.44 15.02 5.66
N GLU A 57 1.23 16.07 5.80
CA GLU A 57 2.64 15.97 6.20
C GLU A 57 2.82 15.86 7.73
N GLN A 58 1.94 16.45 8.52
CA GLN A 58 2.14 16.59 9.98
C GLN A 58 1.18 15.75 10.83
N TYR A 59 0.13 15.18 10.25
CA TYR A 59 -0.79 14.31 10.96
C TYR A 59 -0.11 12.99 11.35
N GLN A 60 0.11 12.79 12.65
CA GLN A 60 0.94 11.71 13.17
C GLN A 60 0.37 10.32 12.88
N GLU A 61 -0.95 10.17 12.95
CA GLU A 61 -1.59 8.89 12.67
C GLU A 61 -1.39 8.47 11.21
N LEU A 62 -1.46 9.43 10.27
CA LEU A 62 -1.19 9.16 8.86
C LEU A 62 0.25 8.69 8.66
N ILE A 63 1.22 9.38 9.25
CA ILE A 63 2.63 8.99 9.19
C ILE A 63 2.80 7.56 9.74
N ALA A 64 2.17 7.25 10.88
CA ALA A 64 2.23 5.93 11.49
C ALA A 64 1.61 4.85 10.60
N GLN A 65 0.43 5.09 10.01
CA GLN A 65 -0.23 4.16 9.10
C GLN A 65 0.58 3.93 7.81
N GLN A 66 1.17 4.98 7.24
CA GLN A 66 2.05 4.86 6.08
C GLN A 66 3.30 4.02 6.41
N GLU A 67 3.91 4.23 7.58
CA GLU A 67 5.06 3.46 8.02
C GLU A 67 4.71 1.98 8.26
N GLN A 68 3.53 1.72 8.85
CA GLN A 68 3.01 0.36 9.00
C GLN A 68 2.80 -0.32 7.63
N LEU A 69 2.17 0.38 6.68
CA LEU A 69 1.93 -0.14 5.33
C LEU A 69 3.26 -0.41 4.59
N ARG A 70 4.24 0.48 4.74
CA ARG A 70 5.60 0.31 4.19
C ARG A 70 6.30 -0.91 4.78
N THR A 71 6.28 -1.04 6.10
CA THR A 71 6.87 -2.18 6.83
C THR A 71 6.20 -3.49 6.43
N TRP A 72 4.87 -3.48 6.30
CA TRP A 72 4.10 -4.62 5.82
C TRP A 72 4.54 -5.02 4.40
N ALA A 73 4.66 -4.07 3.48
CA ALA A 73 5.06 -4.34 2.09
C ALA A 73 6.49 -4.90 1.99
N GLN A 74 7.43 -4.35 2.78
CA GLN A 74 8.80 -4.87 2.86
C GLN A 74 8.84 -6.29 3.41
N THR A 75 8.03 -6.58 4.43
CA THR A 75 7.92 -7.92 5.02
C THR A 75 7.37 -8.92 4.01
N ARG A 76 6.32 -8.54 3.26
CA ARG A 76 5.75 -9.39 2.20
C ARG A 76 6.70 -9.60 1.02
N THR A 77 7.48 -8.59 0.64
CA THR A 77 8.52 -8.72 -0.39
C THR A 77 9.58 -9.74 0.04
N ARG A 78 10.08 -9.62 1.27
CA ARG A 78 11.05 -10.56 1.83
C ARG A 78 10.51 -11.99 1.87
N TYR A 79 9.24 -12.16 2.25
CA TYR A 79 8.56 -13.46 2.23
C TYR A 79 8.57 -14.11 0.84
N ILE A 80 8.20 -13.35 -0.20
CA ILE A 80 8.23 -13.84 -1.59
C ILE A 80 9.66 -14.18 -2.04
N ASP A 81 10.63 -13.33 -1.70
CA ASP A 81 12.03 -13.60 -2.05
C ASP A 81 12.57 -14.85 -1.35
N GLN A 82 12.19 -15.09 -0.09
CA GLN A 82 12.56 -16.30 0.65
C GLN A 82 11.95 -17.56 0.04
N LEU A 83 10.69 -17.52 -0.41
CA LEU A 83 10.03 -18.67 -1.04
C LEU A 83 10.76 -19.18 -2.30
N ARG A 84 11.48 -18.30 -3.01
CA ARG A 84 12.23 -18.68 -4.21
C ARG A 84 13.35 -19.69 -3.94
N ASN A 85 13.84 -19.79 -2.70
CA ASN A 85 14.84 -20.79 -2.31
C ASN A 85 14.27 -22.22 -2.25
N TYR A 86 12.95 -22.37 -2.35
CA TYR A 86 12.24 -23.63 -2.14
C TYR A 86 11.46 -24.11 -3.39
N LEU A 87 11.84 -23.63 -4.57
CA LEU A 87 11.16 -23.94 -5.85
C LEU A 87 11.17 -25.42 -6.23
N PHE A 88 12.07 -26.24 -5.65
CA PHE A 88 12.15 -27.68 -5.95
C PHE A 88 11.49 -28.56 -4.87
N LEU A 89 10.77 -27.96 -3.93
CA LEU A 89 10.00 -28.71 -2.94
C LEU A 89 8.71 -29.29 -3.54
N SER A 90 8.30 -30.44 -2.97
CA SER A 90 6.95 -30.95 -3.18
C SER A 90 5.91 -29.96 -2.68
N GLU A 91 4.67 -30.08 -3.13
CA GLU A 91 3.58 -29.18 -2.74
C GLU A 91 3.39 -29.09 -1.23
N GLN A 92 3.39 -30.25 -0.56
CA GLN A 92 3.25 -30.32 0.89
C GLN A 92 4.39 -29.60 1.63
N ASN A 93 5.65 -29.86 1.24
CA ASN A 93 6.80 -29.23 1.87
C ASN A 93 6.87 -27.72 1.56
N PHE A 94 6.42 -27.32 0.36
CA PHE A 94 6.34 -25.92 -0.02
C PHE A 94 5.25 -25.18 0.77
N ALA A 95 4.10 -25.80 0.99
CA ALA A 95 3.05 -25.25 1.84
C ALA A 95 3.54 -25.08 3.28
N GLU A 96 4.22 -26.09 3.83
CA GLU A 96 4.82 -26.05 5.17
C GLU A 96 5.78 -24.87 5.33
N ILE A 97 6.76 -24.71 4.42
CA ILE A 97 7.70 -23.59 4.51
C ILE A 97 7.01 -22.24 4.28
N ALA A 98 5.98 -22.20 3.42
CA ALA A 98 5.19 -21.00 3.17
C ALA A 98 4.35 -20.56 4.37
N GLU A 99 3.95 -21.47 5.25
CA GLU A 99 3.33 -21.15 6.53
C GLU A 99 4.37 -20.71 7.56
N LEU A 100 5.48 -21.45 7.66
CA LEU A 100 6.55 -21.15 8.61
C LEU A 100 7.16 -19.76 8.38
N LEU A 101 7.40 -19.37 7.13
CA LEU A 101 7.96 -18.07 6.76
C LEU A 101 7.04 -16.87 7.05
N GLN A 102 5.77 -17.09 7.39
CA GLN A 102 4.88 -16.02 7.85
C GLN A 102 5.09 -15.70 9.34
N ILE A 103 5.73 -16.59 10.09
CA ILE A 103 6.06 -16.39 11.50
C ILE A 103 7.39 -15.64 11.56
N SER A 104 7.42 -14.58 12.38
CA SER A 104 8.66 -13.83 12.62
C SER A 104 9.76 -14.75 13.17
N ARG A 105 10.98 -14.63 12.63
CA ARG A 105 12.08 -15.59 12.88
C ARG A 105 12.53 -15.63 14.34
N ASP A 106 12.38 -14.54 15.08
CA ASP A 106 12.60 -14.44 16.53
C ASP A 106 11.63 -15.31 17.35
N LYS A 107 10.51 -15.74 16.75
CA LYS A 107 9.50 -16.60 17.38
C LYS A 107 9.62 -18.07 16.98
N TRP A 108 10.64 -18.42 16.21
CA TRP A 108 10.82 -19.81 15.78
C TRP A 108 11.35 -20.66 16.92
N THR A 109 10.81 -21.87 17.01
CA THR A 109 11.35 -22.94 17.86
C THR A 109 12.58 -23.58 17.20
N ASP A 110 13.38 -24.30 17.99
CA ASP A 110 14.51 -25.08 17.47
C ASP A 110 14.04 -26.11 16.43
N ALA A 111 12.90 -26.77 16.68
CA ALA A 111 12.32 -27.73 15.76
C ALA A 111 11.95 -27.09 14.41
N GLN A 112 11.37 -25.89 14.42
CA GLN A 112 11.06 -25.15 13.20
C GLN A 112 12.32 -24.73 12.44
N THR A 113 13.36 -24.31 13.17
CA THR A 113 14.65 -23.93 12.56
C THR A 113 15.32 -25.15 11.90
N SER A 114 15.37 -26.29 12.59
CA SER A 114 15.88 -27.53 12.00
C SER A 114 15.06 -27.97 10.80
N ARG A 115 13.74 -27.84 10.87
CA ARG A 115 12.85 -28.23 9.78
C ARG A 115 13.02 -27.35 8.54
N GLU A 116 13.17 -26.04 8.71
CA GLU A 116 13.49 -25.14 7.60
C GLU A 116 14.81 -25.51 6.93
N GLU A 117 15.84 -25.81 7.73
CA GLU A 117 17.15 -26.20 7.22
C GLU A 117 17.11 -27.52 6.43
N GLU A 118 16.37 -28.52 6.90
CA GLU A 118 16.13 -29.76 6.15
C GLU A 118 15.48 -29.48 4.80
N LEU A 119 14.42 -28.66 4.78
CA LEU A 119 13.71 -28.31 3.55
C LEU A 119 14.59 -27.51 2.58
N ARG A 120 15.41 -26.60 3.12
CA ARG A 120 16.39 -25.86 2.33
C ARG A 120 17.39 -26.79 1.65
N GLN A 121 17.97 -27.73 2.40
CA GLN A 121 18.91 -28.71 1.85
C GLN A 121 18.28 -29.61 0.78
N VAL A 122 17.03 -30.05 0.98
CA VAL A 122 16.30 -30.85 -0.03
C VAL A 122 16.11 -30.04 -1.32
N SER A 123 15.72 -28.77 -1.20
CA SER A 123 15.56 -27.89 -2.36
C SER A 123 16.88 -27.69 -3.11
N GLU A 124 17.96 -27.37 -2.40
CA GLU A 124 19.29 -27.14 -2.98
C GLU A 124 19.85 -28.38 -3.69
N GLN A 125 19.66 -29.57 -3.11
CA GLN A 125 20.08 -30.83 -3.73
C GLN A 125 19.33 -31.08 -5.06
N LYS A 126 18.02 -30.83 -5.08
CA LYS A 126 17.20 -30.98 -6.28
C LYS A 126 17.49 -29.92 -7.33
N GLU A 127 17.72 -28.68 -6.92
CA GLU A 127 18.16 -27.61 -7.82
C GLU A 127 19.48 -27.99 -8.49
N LYS A 128 20.46 -28.44 -7.70
CA LYS A 128 21.74 -28.90 -8.25
C LYS A 128 21.55 -30.04 -9.24
N ARG A 129 20.74 -31.04 -8.90
CA ARG A 129 20.42 -32.16 -9.79
C ARG A 129 19.74 -31.70 -11.08
N PHE A 130 18.81 -30.76 -10.98
CA PHE A 130 18.15 -30.15 -12.13
C PHE A 130 19.16 -29.45 -13.05
N MET A 131 20.09 -28.66 -12.49
CA MET A 131 21.13 -27.97 -13.26
C MET A 131 22.11 -28.97 -13.93
N ASP A 132 22.51 -30.01 -13.21
CA ASP A 132 23.37 -31.07 -13.74
C ASP A 132 22.70 -31.81 -14.91
N LEU A 133 21.42 -32.16 -14.75
CA LEU A 133 20.61 -32.77 -15.82
C LEU A 133 20.42 -31.80 -16.98
N GLN A 134 20.14 -30.52 -16.72
CA GLN A 134 19.99 -29.50 -17.75
C GLN A 134 21.25 -29.40 -18.63
N ALA A 135 22.43 -29.45 -18.02
CA ALA A 135 23.71 -29.41 -18.73
C ALA A 135 24.04 -30.71 -19.49
N ASN A 136 23.54 -31.85 -19.04
CA ASN A 136 23.72 -33.12 -19.74
C ASN A 136 22.79 -33.21 -20.96
N THR A 137 23.35 -33.20 -22.18
CA THR A 137 22.57 -33.35 -23.43
C THR A 137 22.40 -34.81 -23.87
N GLY A 138 23.15 -35.74 -23.27
CA GLY A 138 23.10 -37.18 -23.53
C GLY A 138 22.35 -37.95 -22.45
N ARG A 139 21.25 -37.39 -21.92
CA ARG A 139 20.46 -38.02 -20.85
C ARG A 139 19.94 -39.39 -21.28
N THR A 140 20.00 -40.34 -20.37
CA THR A 140 19.24 -41.59 -20.48
C THR A 140 17.73 -41.30 -20.37
N PRO A 141 16.84 -42.23 -20.79
CA PRO A 141 15.40 -42.06 -20.64
C PRO A 141 14.98 -41.75 -19.18
N ALA A 142 15.55 -42.46 -18.20
CA ALA A 142 15.25 -42.24 -16.78
C ALA A 142 15.69 -40.84 -16.29
N GLU A 143 16.84 -40.35 -16.76
CA GLU A 143 17.30 -38.98 -16.47
C GLU A 143 16.45 -37.92 -17.17
N GLY A 144 15.87 -38.25 -18.33
CA GLY A 144 14.88 -37.43 -19.00
C GLY A 144 13.60 -37.28 -18.17
N ASP A 145 13.09 -38.39 -17.64
CA ASP A 145 11.90 -38.40 -16.78
C ASP A 145 12.14 -37.62 -15.47
N GLU A 146 13.31 -37.79 -14.86
CA GLU A 146 13.71 -37.04 -13.65
C GLU A 146 13.79 -35.53 -13.94
N PHE A 147 14.41 -35.15 -15.06
CA PHE A 147 14.50 -33.76 -15.48
C PHE A 147 13.11 -33.13 -15.68
N ASN A 148 12.21 -33.84 -16.36
CA ASN A 148 10.84 -33.37 -16.60
C ASN A 148 10.09 -33.18 -15.26
N SER A 149 10.18 -34.16 -14.35
CA SER A 149 9.57 -34.07 -13.02
C SER A 149 10.07 -32.88 -12.19
N LEU A 150 11.38 -32.60 -12.23
CA LEU A 150 11.96 -31.43 -11.57
C LEU A 150 11.54 -30.12 -12.25
N SER A 151 11.42 -30.11 -13.59
CA SER A 151 10.90 -28.96 -14.35
C SER A 151 9.45 -28.66 -13.98
N ASP A 152 8.60 -29.68 -13.96
CA ASP A 152 7.18 -29.55 -13.58
C ASP A 152 7.04 -29.04 -12.14
N THR A 153 7.88 -29.54 -11.23
CA THR A 153 7.92 -29.05 -9.84
C THR A 153 8.31 -27.58 -9.79
N TYR A 154 9.37 -27.18 -10.50
CA TYR A 154 9.82 -25.80 -10.57
C TYR A 154 8.74 -24.86 -11.12
N GLU A 155 8.10 -25.24 -12.23
CA GLU A 155 7.04 -24.44 -12.85
C GLU A 155 5.82 -24.31 -11.94
N ALA A 156 5.40 -25.39 -11.29
CA ALA A 156 4.30 -25.37 -10.34
C ALA A 156 4.58 -24.43 -9.15
N ARG A 157 5.78 -24.52 -8.55
CA ARG A 157 6.17 -23.65 -7.44
C ARG A 157 6.37 -22.20 -7.86
N HIS A 158 6.85 -21.97 -9.08
CA HIS A 158 6.93 -20.62 -9.63
C HIS A 158 5.55 -20.00 -9.81
N ALA A 159 4.57 -20.77 -10.29
CA ALA A 159 3.18 -20.36 -10.41
C ALA A 159 2.57 -20.02 -9.03
N ASP A 160 2.82 -20.86 -8.02
CA ASP A 160 2.37 -20.61 -6.64
C ASP A 160 2.92 -19.30 -6.07
N ILE A 161 4.22 -19.03 -6.27
CA ILE A 161 4.84 -17.77 -5.83
C ILE A 161 4.21 -16.58 -6.55
N THR A 162 3.96 -16.70 -7.86
CA THR A 162 3.33 -15.64 -8.66
C THR A 162 1.91 -15.34 -8.17
N MET A 163 1.10 -16.39 -7.93
CA MET A 163 -0.24 -16.23 -7.36
C MET A 163 -0.21 -15.53 -6.00
N ARG A 164 0.73 -15.91 -5.12
CA ARG A 164 0.91 -15.28 -3.81
C ARG A 164 1.33 -13.81 -3.94
N ALA A 165 2.24 -13.50 -4.85
CA ALA A 165 2.66 -12.12 -5.11
C ALA A 165 1.48 -11.25 -5.60
N THR A 166 0.66 -11.75 -6.52
CA THR A 166 -0.55 -11.05 -6.98
C THR A 166 -1.56 -10.86 -5.86
N ALA A 167 -1.74 -11.85 -4.98
CA ALA A 167 -2.62 -11.72 -3.82
C ALA A 167 -2.13 -10.63 -2.84
N ILE A 168 -0.83 -10.59 -2.57
CA ILE A 168 -0.18 -9.56 -1.75
C ILE A 168 -0.34 -8.17 -2.38
N GLU A 169 -0.16 -8.04 -3.70
CA GLU A 169 -0.37 -6.76 -4.39
C GLU A 169 -1.81 -6.26 -4.26
N ARG A 170 -2.79 -7.16 -4.38
CA ARG A 170 -4.20 -6.82 -4.14
C ARG A 170 -4.45 -6.36 -2.70
N GLU A 171 -3.94 -7.11 -1.73
CA GLU A 171 -4.06 -6.76 -0.30
C GLU A 171 -3.40 -5.41 0.00
N TYR A 172 -2.26 -5.10 -0.64
CA TYR A 172 -1.60 -3.81 -0.52
C TYR A 172 -2.49 -2.67 -1.01
N LEU A 173 -3.08 -2.81 -2.19
CA LEU A 173 -3.94 -1.79 -2.78
C LEU A 173 -5.21 -1.57 -1.94
N GLU A 174 -5.79 -2.64 -1.41
CA GLU A 174 -6.93 -2.59 -0.49
C GLU A 174 -6.57 -1.82 0.78
N LYS A 175 -5.50 -2.22 1.49
CA LYS A 175 -5.04 -1.54 2.71
C LYS A 175 -4.72 -0.07 2.47
N ARG A 176 -4.06 0.24 1.35
CA ARG A 176 -3.77 1.64 0.97
C ARG A 176 -5.05 2.44 0.78
N SER A 177 -6.04 1.88 0.09
CA SER A 177 -7.33 2.52 -0.14
C SER A 177 -8.08 2.74 1.17
N GLU A 178 -8.11 1.74 2.06
CA GLU A 178 -8.74 1.84 3.38
C GLU A 178 -8.10 2.93 4.24
N THR A 179 -6.77 2.96 4.32
CA THR A 179 -6.01 4.02 5.01
C THR A 179 -6.33 5.41 4.44
N GLN A 180 -6.42 5.54 3.11
CA GLN A 180 -6.73 6.82 2.47
C GLN A 180 -8.17 7.28 2.76
N VAL A 181 -9.14 6.37 2.72
CA VAL A 181 -10.54 6.68 3.03
C VAL A 181 -10.69 7.08 4.51
N SER A 182 -10.06 6.33 5.41
CA SER A 182 -10.04 6.62 6.84
C SER A 182 -9.49 8.02 7.10
N LEU A 183 -8.32 8.33 6.53
CA LEU A 183 -7.69 9.65 6.62
C LEU A 183 -8.63 10.78 6.17
N VAL A 184 -9.18 10.67 4.96
CA VAL A 184 -10.05 11.72 4.39
C VAL A 184 -11.29 11.92 5.25
N THR A 185 -11.79 10.84 5.87
CA THR A 185 -12.93 10.89 6.78
C THR A 185 -12.55 11.64 8.06
N SER A 186 -11.47 11.25 8.74
CA SER A 186 -11.00 11.91 9.98
C SER A 186 -10.72 13.40 9.77
N VAL A 187 -9.99 13.76 8.70
CA VAL A 187 -9.69 15.17 8.38
C VAL A 187 -10.97 15.96 8.13
N ARG A 188 -11.92 15.40 7.39
CA ARG A 188 -13.20 16.06 7.12
C ARG A 188 -14.03 16.25 8.38
N GLU A 189 -14.08 15.25 9.25
CA GLU A 189 -14.81 15.33 10.52
C GLU A 189 -14.25 16.43 11.40
N ILE A 190 -12.92 16.51 11.57
CA ILE A 190 -12.28 17.57 12.36
C ILE A 190 -12.45 18.95 11.72
N ILE A 191 -12.31 19.09 10.40
CA ILE A 191 -12.59 20.36 9.71
C ILE A 191 -14.04 20.79 9.94
N THR A 192 -14.97 19.85 9.86
CA THR A 192 -16.40 20.11 10.09
C THR A 192 -16.65 20.56 11.53
N GLU A 193 -16.03 19.90 12.50
CA GLU A 193 -16.13 20.25 13.92
C GLU A 193 -15.59 21.66 14.18
N VAL A 194 -14.39 21.98 13.69
CA VAL A 194 -13.77 23.32 13.81
C VAL A 194 -14.64 24.37 13.12
N ALA A 195 -15.12 24.08 11.91
CA ALA A 195 -15.98 24.98 11.16
C ALA A 195 -17.29 25.29 11.91
N GLN A 196 -17.93 24.27 12.49
CA GLN A 196 -19.16 24.43 13.26
C GLN A 196 -18.95 25.18 14.57
N ALA A 197 -17.88 24.87 15.32
CA ALA A 197 -17.56 25.53 16.57
C ALA A 197 -17.37 27.05 16.40
N ASP A 198 -16.67 27.44 15.34
CA ASP A 198 -16.36 28.84 15.05
C ASP A 198 -17.32 29.48 14.04
N LYS A 199 -18.37 28.78 13.61
CA LYS A 199 -19.41 29.27 12.69
C LYS A 199 -18.87 29.75 11.33
N TYR A 200 -17.96 28.98 10.73
CA TYR A 200 -17.56 29.17 9.35
C TYR A 200 -18.64 28.63 8.41
N ASP A 201 -18.96 29.39 7.37
CA ASP A 201 -19.93 28.99 6.33
C ASP A 201 -19.26 28.17 5.22
N LEU A 202 -17.95 28.38 5.03
CA LEU A 202 -17.16 27.72 4.00
C LEU A 202 -15.72 27.53 4.49
N VAL A 203 -15.17 26.33 4.30
CA VAL A 203 -13.74 26.07 4.45
C VAL A 203 -13.20 25.61 3.09
N VAL A 204 -12.14 26.26 2.62
CA VAL A 204 -11.55 25.99 1.31
C VAL A 204 -10.15 25.41 1.48
N ASP A 205 -9.81 24.41 0.68
CA ASP A 205 -8.43 23.94 0.57
C ASP A 205 -7.53 25.06 0.04
N ARG A 206 -6.47 25.36 0.79
CA ARG A 206 -5.47 26.37 0.47
C ARG A 206 -4.80 26.11 -0.88
N GLY A 207 -4.65 24.84 -1.28
CA GLY A 207 -4.10 24.48 -2.59
C GLY A 207 -4.92 25.00 -3.77
N MET A 208 -6.20 25.31 -3.57
CA MET A 208 -7.12 25.85 -4.58
C MET A 208 -7.19 27.39 -4.57
N VAL A 209 -6.48 28.07 -3.65
CA VAL A 209 -6.59 29.51 -3.42
C VAL A 209 -5.31 30.21 -3.89
N PHE A 210 -5.41 31.00 -4.97
CA PHE A 210 -4.27 31.79 -5.48
C PHE A 210 -3.92 33.01 -4.61
N TYR A 211 -4.92 33.59 -3.94
CA TYR A 211 -4.77 34.77 -3.08
C TYR A 211 -5.78 34.73 -1.94
N CYS A 212 -5.32 35.04 -0.74
CA CYS A 212 -6.13 35.06 0.47
C CYS A 212 -5.87 36.39 1.20
N SER A 213 -6.91 37.19 1.45
CA SER A 213 -6.77 38.43 2.21
C SER A 213 -6.48 38.12 3.69
N GLU A 214 -5.82 39.02 4.40
CA GLU A 214 -5.47 38.86 5.83
C GLU A 214 -6.69 38.62 6.75
N HIS A 215 -7.90 38.91 6.29
CA HIS A 215 -9.15 38.71 7.05
C HIS A 215 -9.70 37.27 6.99
N VAL A 216 -9.15 36.41 6.13
CA VAL A 216 -9.55 35.00 6.05
C VAL A 216 -8.69 34.18 7.00
N THR A 217 -9.33 33.43 7.88
CA THR A 217 -8.63 32.67 8.92
C THR A 217 -8.08 31.36 8.36
N ASP A 218 -6.80 31.10 8.62
CA ASP A 218 -6.18 29.81 8.37
C ASP A 218 -6.44 28.86 9.54
N LEU A 219 -7.14 27.76 9.27
CA LEU A 219 -7.57 26.76 10.24
C LEU A 219 -6.57 25.60 10.39
N THR A 220 -5.50 25.59 9.58
CA THR A 220 -4.58 24.45 9.48
C THR A 220 -4.01 24.05 10.84
N ALA A 221 -3.53 25.01 11.63
CA ALA A 221 -2.93 24.72 12.94
C ALA A 221 -3.95 24.13 13.93
N VAL A 222 -5.17 24.65 13.95
CA VAL A 222 -6.25 24.20 14.86
C VAL A 222 -6.73 22.81 14.47
N VAL A 223 -6.88 22.56 13.17
CA VAL A 223 -7.25 21.25 12.64
C VAL A 223 -6.17 20.22 12.94
N LEU A 224 -4.88 20.57 12.74
CA LEU A 224 -3.76 19.70 13.07
C LEU A 224 -3.66 19.39 14.57
N GLU A 225 -3.89 20.38 15.42
CA GLU A 225 -3.90 20.17 16.88
C GLU A 225 -4.96 19.14 17.25
N LYS A 226 -6.21 19.33 16.79
CA LYS A 226 -7.32 18.41 17.05
C LYS A 226 -7.08 17.00 16.47
N LEU A 227 -6.54 16.90 15.27
CA LEU A 227 -6.21 15.59 14.66
C LEU A 227 -5.16 14.82 15.46
N ASN A 228 -4.22 15.53 16.10
CA ASN A 228 -3.14 14.90 16.85
C ASN A 228 -3.46 14.75 18.35
N THR A 229 -4.56 15.31 18.83
CA THR A 229 -5.06 15.05 20.18
C THR A 229 -5.84 13.73 20.19
N PRO A 230 -5.48 12.75 21.05
CA PRO A 230 -6.28 11.53 21.17
C PRO A 230 -7.70 11.87 21.64
N PRO A 231 -8.75 11.19 21.13
CA PRO A 231 -10.12 11.45 21.58
C PRO A 231 -10.21 11.27 23.09
N GLU A 232 -10.85 12.23 23.79
CA GLU A 232 -11.18 12.06 25.20
C GLU A 232 -12.04 10.78 25.34
N GLN A 233 -11.55 9.82 26.12
CA GLN A 233 -12.21 8.54 26.39
C GLN A 233 -13.42 8.68 27.29
#